data_AF-A0A4U0ZGN9-F1
#
_entry.id   AF-A0A4U0ZGN9-F1
#
_cell.length_a   1.000
_cell.length_b   1.000
_cell.length_c   1.000
_cell.angle_alpha   90.00
_cell.angle_beta   90.00
_cell.angle_gamma   90.00
#
_symmetry.space_group_name_H-M   'P 1'
#
loop_
_entity.id
_entity.type
_entity.pdbx_description
1 polymer ?
#
loop_
_entity_poly.entity_id
_entity_poly.type
_entity_poly.pdbx_seq_one_letter_code
_entity_poly.pdbx_strand_id
1 'polypeptide(L)'
;MKSFSTILLISLLSIAMSGCAALDIKPWTLDNLVSDAVFSSITGDRIASGNPAKCNQIKMQCSTSNYSERTVNGELTCSCRN
;
A
#
# COMPACT_ATOMS: atom_id res chain seq x y z
N MET A 1 -23.67 -15.74 -40.64
CA MET A 1 -23.47 -15.88 -39.19
C MET A 1 -22.01 -15.68 -38.70
N LYS A 2 -21.04 -15.35 -39.57
CA LYS A 2 -19.64 -15.14 -39.15
C LYS A 2 -19.36 -13.75 -38.55
N SER A 3 -19.98 -12.68 -39.07
CA SER A 3 -19.66 -11.31 -38.61
C SER A 3 -20.21 -10.95 -37.22
N PHE A 4 -21.34 -11.54 -36.81
CA PHE A 4 -21.91 -11.33 -35.47
C PHE A 4 -21.00 -11.83 -34.35
N SER A 5 -20.28 -12.94 -34.59
CA SER A 5 -19.33 -13.50 -33.63
C SER A 5 -18.11 -12.60 -33.42
N THR A 6 -17.62 -11.96 -34.49
CA THR A 6 -16.47 -11.06 -34.45
C THR A 6 -16.79 -9.78 -33.67
N ILE A 7 -17.98 -9.22 -33.84
CA ILE A 7 -18.42 -8.00 -33.14
C ILE A 7 -18.58 -8.26 -31.63
N LEU A 8 -19.11 -9.42 -31.26
CA LEU A 8 -19.27 -9.83 -29.86
C LEU A 8 -17.91 -9.96 -29.15
N LEU A 9 -16.92 -10.54 -29.85
CA LEU A 9 -15.55 -10.69 -29.36
C LEU A 9 -14.85 -9.34 -29.10
N ILE A 10 -15.03 -8.37 -29.99
CA ILE A 10 -14.46 -7.02 -29.83
C ILE A 10 -15.12 -6.29 -28.65
N SER A 11 -16.43 -6.48 -28.46
CA SER A 11 -17.16 -5.90 -27.33
C SER A 11 -16.73 -6.49 -25.99
N LEU A 12 -16.44 -7.80 -25.93
CA LEU A 12 -15.93 -8.46 -24.72
C LEU A 12 -14.50 -8.02 -24.37
N LEU A 13 -13.61 -7.82 -25.36
CA LEU A 13 -12.25 -7.33 -25.11
C LEU A 13 -12.23 -5.92 -24.49
N SER A 14 -13.21 -5.08 -24.86
CA SER A 14 -13.29 -3.69 -24.41
C SER A 14 -13.62 -3.56 -22.92
N ILE A 15 -14.30 -4.55 -22.34
CA ILE A 15 -14.72 -4.57 -20.93
C ILE A 15 -13.58 -5.04 -20.01
N ALA A 16 -12.60 -5.77 -20.54
CA ALA A 16 -11.50 -6.33 -19.75
C ALA A 16 -10.43 -5.28 -19.32
N MET A 17 -10.49 -4.04 -19.82
CA MET A 17 -9.53 -2.99 -19.47
C MET A 17 -10.04 -1.93 -18.47
N SER A 18 -11.32 -1.96 -18.05
CA SER A 18 -11.82 -1.04 -17.02
C SER A 18 -11.48 -1.56 -15.62
N GLY A 19 -10.20 -1.52 -15.29
CA GLY A 19 -9.67 -1.93 -14.00
C GLY A 19 -8.48 -1.10 -13.58
N CYS A 20 -8.53 0.23 -13.73
CA CYS A 20 -7.59 1.10 -13.05
C CYS A 20 -7.94 1.07 -11.56
N ALA A 21 -7.27 0.20 -10.79
CA ALA A 21 -7.18 0.39 -9.36
C ALA A 21 -6.58 1.78 -9.16
N ALA A 22 -7.39 2.73 -8.68
CA ALA A 22 -6.86 3.96 -8.14
C ALA A 22 -5.98 3.54 -6.97
N LEU A 23 -4.66 3.42 -7.20
CA LEU A 23 -3.73 3.34 -6.11
C LEU A 23 -3.90 4.67 -5.37
N ASP A 24 -4.43 4.62 -4.16
CA ASP A 24 -4.37 5.73 -3.20
C ASP A 24 -2.89 5.89 -2.80
N ILE A 25 -2.11 6.50 -3.69
CA ILE A 25 -0.73 6.86 -3.44
C ILE A 25 -0.77 8.23 -2.78
N LYS A 26 -1.17 8.30 -1.52
CA LYS A 26 -0.93 9.50 -0.72
C LYS A 26 0.58 9.82 -0.83
N PRO A 27 0.98 10.99 -1.37
CA PRO A 27 2.37 11.33 -1.51
C PRO A 27 3.00 11.44 -0.12
N TRP A 28 4.21 10.91 -0.01
CA TRP A 28 5.01 10.96 1.20
C TRP A 28 5.38 12.40 1.50
N THR A 29 5.19 12.82 2.75
CA THR A 29 5.64 14.13 3.23
C THR A 29 7.00 13.97 3.89
N LEU A 30 7.81 15.04 3.86
CA LEU A 30 9.09 15.05 4.55
C LEU A 30 8.92 14.88 6.06
N ASP A 31 7.87 15.47 6.63
CA ASP A 31 7.51 15.30 8.05
C ASP A 31 7.31 13.84 8.44
N ASN A 32 6.62 13.06 7.60
CA ASN A 32 6.43 11.63 7.87
C ASN A 32 7.75 10.86 7.85
N LEU A 33 8.65 11.18 6.91
CA LEU A 33 9.98 10.55 6.87
C LEU A 33 10.84 10.88 8.09
N VAL A 34 10.85 12.14 8.51
CA VAL A 34 11.62 12.59 9.66
C VAL A 34 11.05 11.98 10.94
N SER A 35 9.74 11.98 11.09
CA SER A 35 9.03 11.38 12.22
C SER A 35 9.32 9.88 12.31
N ASP A 36 9.17 9.13 11.20
CA ASP A 36 9.50 7.71 11.11
C ASP A 36 10.94 7.42 11.57
N ALA A 37 11.91 8.21 11.09
CA ALA A 37 13.32 8.04 11.41
C ALA A 37 13.62 8.33 12.88
N VAL A 38 13.07 9.41 13.44
CA VAL A 38 13.22 9.79 14.84
C VAL A 38 12.59 8.74 15.75
N PHE A 39 11.34 8.35 15.47
CA PHE A 39 10.66 7.32 16.26
C PHE A 39 11.42 6.00 16.22
N SER A 40 11.88 5.58 15.03
CA SER A 40 12.65 4.34 14.90
C SER A 40 13.99 4.39 15.65
N SER A 41 14.64 5.55 15.69
CA SER A 41 15.89 5.72 16.45
C SER A 41 15.67 5.68 17.96
N ILE A 42 14.53 6.19 18.45
CA ILE A 42 14.22 6.25 19.88
C ILE A 42 13.78 4.88 20.39
N THR A 43 12.92 4.18 19.64
CA THR A 43 12.35 2.90 20.08
C THR A 43 13.24 1.70 19.72
N GLY A 44 14.12 1.84 18.72
CA GLY A 44 14.83 0.71 18.11
C GLY A 44 13.94 -0.14 17.19
N ASP A 45 12.65 0.17 17.11
CA ASP A 45 11.67 -0.50 16.27
C ASP A 45 11.67 0.12 14.86
N ARG A 46 11.29 -0.64 13.83
CA ARG A 46 11.08 -0.06 12.49
C ARG A 46 9.68 0.48 12.40
N ILE A 47 9.52 1.79 12.25
CA ILE A 47 8.21 2.47 12.22
C ILE A 47 8.00 3.16 10.88
N ALA A 48 6.79 3.10 10.33
CA ALA A 48 6.37 3.91 9.19
C ALA A 48 4.95 4.44 9.35
N SER A 49 4.72 5.69 8.95
CA SER A 49 3.41 6.36 8.97
C SER A 49 3.02 6.95 7.61
N GLY A 50 1.73 6.90 7.31
CA GLY A 50 1.12 7.51 6.12
C GLY A 50 1.39 6.81 4.80
N ASN A 51 2.08 5.67 4.81
CA ASN A 51 2.50 4.99 3.58
C ASN A 51 2.24 3.48 3.63
N PRO A 52 1.21 2.99 2.92
CA PRO A 52 0.90 1.56 2.87
C PRO A 52 1.99 0.72 2.19
N ALA A 53 2.75 1.27 1.25
CA ALA A 53 3.85 0.56 0.59
C ALA A 53 5.02 0.32 1.55
N LYS A 54 5.39 1.32 2.38
CA LYS A 54 6.38 1.13 3.45
C LYS A 54 5.89 0.10 4.48
N CYS A 55 4.63 0.16 4.87
CA CYS A 55 4.08 -0.82 5.80
C CYS A 55 4.12 -2.24 5.26
N ASN A 56 3.80 -2.44 3.98
CA ASN A 56 3.97 -3.73 3.33
C ASN A 56 5.44 -4.18 3.32
N GLN A 57 6.39 -3.28 3.07
CA GLN A 57 7.82 -3.61 3.12
C GLN A 57 8.25 -4.05 4.52
N ILE A 58 7.84 -3.32 5.57
CA ILE A 58 8.12 -3.68 6.97
C ILE A 58 7.48 -5.03 7.30
N LYS A 59 6.22 -5.25 6.89
CA LYS A 59 5.48 -6.50 7.10
C LYS A 59 6.16 -7.71 6.48
N MET A 60 6.76 -7.57 5.30
CA MET A 60 7.50 -8.66 4.66
C MET A 60 8.83 -8.98 5.35
N GLN A 61 9.42 -8.00 6.04
CA GLN A 61 10.73 -8.16 6.70
C GLN A 61 10.61 -8.49 8.19
N CYS A 62 9.43 -8.30 8.78
CA CYS A 62 9.17 -8.51 10.19
C CYS A 62 8.51 -9.88 10.44
N SER A 63 8.86 -10.54 11.55
CA SER A 63 8.09 -11.70 12.00
C SER A 63 6.67 -11.29 12.39
N THR A 64 5.68 -12.13 12.06
CA THR A 64 4.25 -11.82 12.26
C THR A 64 3.88 -11.50 13.71
N SER A 65 4.62 -12.05 14.69
CA SER A 65 4.44 -11.78 16.12
C SER A 65 4.90 -10.38 16.56
N ASN A 66 5.78 -9.75 15.78
CA ASN A 66 6.41 -8.48 16.11
C ASN A 66 5.87 -7.31 15.26
N TYR A 67 5.06 -7.60 14.25
CA TYR A 67 4.43 -6.61 13.40
C TYR A 67 3.13 -6.09 14.01
N SER A 68 2.93 -4.78 13.99
CA SER A 68 1.67 -4.13 14.36
C SER A 68 1.32 -3.06 13.34
N GLU A 69 0.02 -2.90 13.08
CA GLU A 69 -0.54 -1.93 12.13
C GLU A 69 -1.80 -1.33 12.73
N ARG A 70 -1.90 0.00 12.71
CA ARG A 70 -3.01 0.75 13.30
C ARG A 70 -3.21 2.08 12.56
N THR A 71 -4.45 2.52 12.46
CA THR A 71 -4.76 3.86 11.96
C THR A 71 -4.81 4.84 13.14
N VAL A 72 -3.95 5.85 13.13
CA VAL A 72 -3.88 6.90 14.16
C VAL A 72 -4.17 8.23 13.47
N ASN A 73 -5.16 8.99 13.95
CA ASN A 73 -5.58 10.27 13.36
C ASN A 73 -5.91 10.19 11.84
N GLY A 74 -6.46 9.06 11.38
CA GLY A 74 -6.77 8.83 9.97
C GLY A 74 -5.55 8.40 9.13
N GLU A 75 -4.39 8.24 9.75
CA GLU A 75 -3.14 7.90 9.07
C GLU A 75 -2.67 6.48 9.43
N LEU A 76 -2.35 5.69 8.41
CA LEU A 76 -1.87 4.33 8.59
C LEU A 76 -0.48 4.35 9.24
N THR A 77 -0.34 3.71 10.39
CA THR A 77 0.94 3.56 11.09
C THR A 77 1.24 2.09 11.31
N CYS A 78 2.45 1.66 10.97
CA CYS A 78 2.92 0.32 11.20
C CYS A 78 4.26 0.33 11.93
N SER A 79 4.51 -0.73 12.70
CA SER A 79 5.73 -0.91 13.47
C SER A 79 6.15 -2.38 13.47
N CYS A 80 7.45 -2.62 13.40
CA CYS A 80 8.07 -3.91 13.67
C CYS A 80 8.92 -3.80 14.93
N ARG A 81 8.55 -4.55 15.97
CA ARG A 81 9.30 -4.64 17.20
C ARG A 81 10.56 -5.47 17.01
N ASN A 82 11.72 -4.93 17.34
CA ASN A 82 12.98 -5.67 17.23
C ASN A 82 13.28 -6.49 18.50
#